data_AF-A0AAE4ZV45-F1
#
_entry.id   AF-A0AAE4ZV45-F1
#
_cell.length_a   1.000
_cell.length_b   1.000
_cell.length_c   1.000
_cell.angle_alpha   90.00
_cell.angle_beta   90.00
_cell.angle_gamma   90.00
#
_symmetry.space_group_name_H-M   'P 1'
#
loop_
_entity.id
_entity.type
_entity.pdbx_description
1 polymer ?
#
loop_
_entity_poly.entity_id
_entity_poly.type
_entity_poly.pdbx_seq_one_letter_code
_entity_poly.pdbx_strand_id
1 'polypeptide(L)'
;YDPDAQTALLVYGKSILERPEVAKRFMVAYIQSLRDYNDAFFGNKGKEEIIDILVEYSTVTDKALYDMMYPTGLNPDGYVRMKGIQMDLDWYKARGFLMGDLTAEQAVDNSYVDFAVDLLGKYGE
;
A
#
# COMPACT_ATOMS: atom_id res chain seq x y z
N TYR A 1 5.50 -19.18 -3.64
CA TYR A 1 4.63 -18.07 -4.03
C TYR A 1 3.41 -18.14 -3.13
N ASP A 2 3.19 -17.10 -2.32
CA ASP A 2 2.01 -16.98 -1.47
C ASP A 2 1.15 -15.83 -2.03
N PRO A 3 0.03 -16.12 -2.72
CA PRO A 3 -0.82 -15.09 -3.34
C PRO A 3 -1.60 -14.24 -2.33
N ASP A 4 -1.70 -14.70 -1.08
CA ASP A 4 -2.48 -14.03 -0.05
C ASP A 4 -1.61 -13.13 0.85
N ALA A 5 -0.28 -13.30 0.82
CA ALA A 5 0.67 -12.56 1.64
C ALA A 5 0.58 -11.04 1.46
N GLN A 6 0.60 -10.31 2.59
CA GLN A 6 0.72 -8.85 2.65
C GLN A 6 2.12 -8.46 3.14
N THR A 7 3.04 -8.17 2.21
CA THR A 7 4.46 -7.97 2.56
C THR A 7 4.77 -6.64 3.26
N ALA A 8 4.08 -5.56 2.91
CA ALA A 8 4.34 -4.22 3.43
C ALA A 8 3.02 -3.50 3.77
N LEU A 9 3.05 -2.62 4.77
CA LEU A 9 1.87 -1.93 5.29
C LEU A 9 2.17 -0.43 5.42
N LEU A 10 1.19 0.41 5.10
CA LEU A 10 1.18 1.80 5.56
C LEU A 10 0.49 1.84 6.91
N VAL A 11 1.16 2.38 7.93
CA VAL A 11 0.65 2.44 9.30
C VAL A 11 0.55 3.88 9.76
N TYR A 12 -0.64 4.31 10.17
CA TYR A 12 -0.86 5.60 10.79
C TYR A 12 -0.53 5.55 12.28
N GLY A 13 0.44 6.36 12.68
CA GLY A 13 0.73 6.61 14.10
C GLY A 13 -0.34 7.48 14.76
N LYS A 14 -0.41 7.45 16.09
CA LYS A 14 -1.40 8.20 16.89
C LYS A 14 -1.53 9.69 16.51
N SER A 15 -0.41 10.36 16.23
CA SER A 15 -0.40 11.80 15.95
C SER A 15 -1.11 12.20 14.65
N ILE A 16 -1.24 11.32 13.65
CA ILE A 16 -2.00 11.62 12.44
C ILE A 16 -3.49 11.29 12.63
N LEU A 17 -3.81 10.29 13.45
CA LEU A 17 -5.19 9.93 13.80
C LEU A 17 -5.89 11.04 14.61
N GLU A 18 -5.15 11.81 15.41
CA GLU A 18 -5.65 13.01 16.09
C GLU A 18 -5.95 14.18 15.13
N ARG A 19 -5.57 14.05 13.85
CA ARG A 19 -5.75 15.05 12.79
C ARG A 19 -6.45 14.40 11.57
N PRO A 20 -7.73 13.99 11.70
CA PRO A 20 -8.40 13.16 10.71
C PRO A 20 -8.44 13.78 9.30
N GLU A 21 -8.56 15.11 9.19
CA GLU A 21 -8.54 15.78 7.88
C GLU A 21 -7.16 15.73 7.21
N VAL A 22 -6.08 15.72 7.98
CA VAL A 22 -4.72 15.49 7.45
C VAL A 22 -4.56 14.04 7.03
N ALA A 23 -5.03 13.10 7.85
CA ALA A 23 -4.99 11.66 7.54
C ALA A 23 -5.74 11.31 6.25
N LYS A 24 -6.93 11.90 6.04
CA LYS A 24 -7.69 11.74 4.79
C LYS A 24 -6.93 12.29 3.58
N ARG A 25 -6.44 13.53 3.66
CA ARG A 25 -5.69 14.16 2.55
C ARG A 25 -4.40 13.41 2.22
N PHE A 26 -3.71 12.89 3.23
CA PHE A 26 -2.55 12.03 3.03
C PHE A 26 -2.94 10.76 2.27
N MET A 27 -4.02 10.08 2.67
CA MET A 27 -4.43 8.84 2.02
C MET A 27 -4.85 9.06 0.56
N VAL A 28 -5.53 10.17 0.27
CA VAL A 28 -5.84 10.57 -1.11
C VAL A 28 -4.56 10.72 -1.94
N ALA A 29 -3.58 11.48 -1.45
CA ALA A 29 -2.31 11.68 -2.16
C ALA A 29 -1.52 10.37 -2.29
N TYR A 30 -1.52 9.52 -1.26
CA TYR A 30 -0.89 8.21 -1.29
C TYR A 30 -1.52 7.33 -2.37
N ILE A 31 -2.84 7.20 -2.42
CA ILE A 31 -3.54 6.41 -3.43
C ILE A 31 -3.31 6.96 -4.85
N GLN A 32 -3.28 8.29 -5.02
CA GLN A 32 -2.87 8.89 -6.31
C GLN A 32 -1.46 8.43 -6.71
N SER A 33 -0.49 8.44 -5.79
CA SER A 33 0.87 7.96 -6.09
C SER A 33 0.93 6.45 -6.41
N LEU A 34 0.07 5.63 -5.79
CA LEU A 34 -0.04 4.21 -6.14
C LEU A 34 -0.57 4.04 -7.57
N ARG A 35 -1.51 4.89 -7.99
CA ARG A 35 -2.05 4.86 -9.36
C ARG A 35 -1.04 5.34 -10.37
N ASP A 36 -0.27 6.38 -10.07
CA ASP A 36 0.82 6.84 -10.95
C ASP A 36 1.89 5.76 -11.13
N TYR A 37 2.26 5.06 -10.05
CA TYR A 37 3.15 3.90 -10.11
C TYR A 37 2.57 2.78 -10.97
N ASN A 38 1.29 2.42 -10.77
CA ASN A 38 0.65 1.37 -11.56
C ASN A 38 0.51 1.75 -13.04
N ASP A 39 0.15 3.00 -13.34
CA ASP A 39 0.10 3.56 -14.69
C ASP A 39 1.48 3.47 -15.37
N ALA A 40 2.56 3.78 -14.65
CA ALA A 40 3.93 3.70 -15.15
C ALA A 40 4.37 2.28 -15.50
N PHE A 41 4.16 1.33 -14.59
CA PHE A 41 4.72 -0.01 -14.71
C PHE A 41 3.79 -1.04 -15.37
N PHE A 42 2.49 -0.81 -15.36
CA PHE A 42 1.49 -1.73 -15.92
C PHE A 42 0.55 -1.07 -16.94
N GLY A 43 0.40 0.26 -16.90
CA GLY A 43 -0.45 1.03 -17.81
C GLY A 43 0.26 1.70 -18.99
N ASN A 44 1.59 1.59 -19.09
CA ASN A 44 2.42 2.27 -20.11
C ASN A 44 2.27 3.80 -20.15
N LYS A 45 2.07 4.45 -19.00
CA LYS A 45 1.86 5.91 -18.90
C LYS A 45 2.80 6.52 -17.86
N GLY A 46 3.58 7.53 -18.25
CA GLY A 46 4.41 8.29 -17.29
C GLY A 46 5.61 7.52 -16.73
N LYS A 47 6.05 6.43 -17.37
CA LYS A 47 7.11 5.55 -16.84
C LYS A 47 8.43 6.28 -16.53
N GLU A 48 8.87 7.17 -17.42
CA GLU A 48 10.14 7.89 -17.26
C GLU A 48 10.13 8.80 -16.02
N GLU A 49 9.06 9.58 -15.82
CA GLU A 49 8.92 10.47 -14.65
C GLU A 49 8.94 9.70 -13.33
N ILE A 50 8.23 8.55 -13.27
CA ILE A 50 8.23 7.71 -12.07
C ILE A 50 9.60 7.08 -11.82
N ILE A 51 10.32 6.63 -12.86
CA ILE A 51 11.69 6.13 -12.71
C ILE A 51 12.61 7.23 -12.17
N ASP A 52 12.47 8.48 -12.62
CA ASP A 52 13.30 9.59 -12.18
C ASP A 52 13.12 9.87 -10.68
N ILE A 53 11.86 9.89 -10.21
CA ILE A 53 11.54 10.00 -8.78
C ILE A 53 12.13 8.82 -7.99
N LEU A 54 11.97 7.59 -8.48
CA LEU A 54 12.48 6.41 -7.79
C LEU A 54 14.01 6.37 -7.73
N VAL A 55 14.70 6.84 -8.77
CA VAL A 55 16.17 6.97 -8.76
C VAL A 55 16.64 8.02 -7.75
N GLU A 56 15.91 9.12 -7.61
CA GLU A 56 16.25 10.18 -6.66
C GLU A 56 16.06 9.73 -5.20
N TYR A 57 14.99 8.99 -4.90
CA TYR A 57 14.57 8.70 -3.52
C TYR A 57 14.77 7.26 -3.05
N SER A 58 15.15 6.32 -3.92
CA SER A 58 15.35 4.91 -3.57
C SER A 58 16.82 4.47 -3.60
N THR A 59 17.08 3.21 -3.27
CA THR A 59 18.43 2.63 -3.32
C THR A 59 18.86 2.20 -4.72
N VAL A 60 17.93 2.12 -5.67
CA VAL A 60 18.22 1.73 -7.07
C VAL A 60 18.42 3.01 -7.87
N THR A 61 19.67 3.37 -8.11
CA THR A 61 20.02 4.66 -8.76
C THR A 61 20.33 4.53 -10.25
N ASP A 62 20.45 3.31 -10.78
CA ASP A 62 20.65 3.07 -12.21
C ASP A 62 19.30 2.88 -12.90
N LYS A 63 18.91 3.83 -13.75
CA LYS A 63 17.65 3.81 -14.50
C LYS A 63 17.46 2.51 -15.30
N ALA A 64 18.54 1.96 -15.89
CA ALA A 64 18.45 0.78 -16.73
C ALA A 64 18.02 -0.48 -15.96
N LEU A 65 18.21 -0.51 -14.62
CA LEU A 65 17.75 -1.63 -13.80
C LEU A 65 16.22 -1.73 -13.75
N TYR A 66 15.49 -0.61 -13.86
CA TYR A 66 14.02 -0.62 -13.83
C TYR A 66 13.38 -1.29 -15.05
N ASP A 67 14.13 -1.47 -16.14
CA ASP A 67 13.67 -2.23 -17.31
C ASP A 67 13.89 -3.74 -17.17
N MET A 68 14.75 -4.17 -16.24
CA MET A 68 15.04 -5.58 -15.98
C MET A 68 14.36 -6.12 -14.72
N MET A 69 14.07 -5.24 -13.77
CA MET A 69 13.41 -5.60 -12.51
C MET A 69 11.93 -5.91 -12.73
N TYR A 70 11.40 -6.78 -11.88
CA TYR A 70 9.97 -6.96 -11.77
C TYR A 70 9.40 -5.92 -10.79
N PRO A 71 8.48 -5.02 -11.22
CA PRO A 71 7.89 -4.02 -10.35
C PRO A 71 7.13 -4.65 -9.18
N THR A 72 7.15 -4.00 -8.02
CA THR A 72 6.37 -4.44 -6.87
C THR A 72 4.88 -4.25 -7.17
N GLY A 73 4.07 -5.29 -6.96
CA GLY A 73 2.62 -5.18 -7.08
C GLY A 73 2.05 -4.32 -5.96
N LEU A 74 1.53 -3.14 -6.31
CA LEU A 74 0.87 -2.23 -5.38
C LEU A 74 -0.62 -2.17 -5.71
N ASN A 75 -1.50 -2.35 -4.73
CA ASN A 75 -2.94 -2.20 -4.96
C ASN A 75 -3.25 -0.73 -5.31
N PRO A 76 -3.76 -0.41 -6.52
CA PRO A 76 -3.99 0.98 -6.93
C PRO A 76 -5.13 1.66 -6.18
N ASP A 77 -5.96 0.90 -5.46
CA ASP A 77 -6.98 1.43 -4.54
C ASP A 77 -6.54 1.37 -3.07
N GLY A 78 -5.29 1.02 -2.78
CA GLY A 78 -4.70 1.14 -1.45
C GLY A 78 -5.10 0.07 -0.41
N TYR A 79 -6.07 -0.79 -0.71
CA TYR A 79 -6.48 -1.86 0.21
C TYR A 79 -5.38 -2.91 0.43
N VAL A 80 -5.27 -3.35 1.69
CA VAL A 80 -4.41 -4.46 2.10
C VAL A 80 -5.09 -5.82 1.91
N ARG A 81 -4.29 -6.89 1.77
CA ARG A 81 -4.78 -8.27 1.72
C ARG A 81 -5.15 -8.75 3.11
N MET A 82 -6.42 -8.58 3.49
CA MET A 82 -6.96 -8.97 4.80
C MET A 82 -6.67 -10.43 5.17
N LYS A 83 -6.74 -11.35 4.20
CA LYS A 83 -6.45 -12.77 4.42
C LYS A 83 -5.00 -13.00 4.85
N GLY A 84 -4.03 -12.36 4.19
CA GLY A 84 -2.62 -12.46 4.57
C GLY A 84 -2.38 -11.92 5.98
N ILE A 85 -3.01 -10.79 6.32
CA ILE A 85 -2.92 -10.22 7.67
C ILE A 85 -3.49 -11.19 8.71
N GLN A 86 -4.64 -11.81 8.45
CA GLN A 86 -5.21 -12.80 9.38
C GLN A 86 -4.28 -14.02 9.54
N MET A 87 -3.70 -14.50 8.44
CA MET A 87 -2.73 -15.62 8.47
C MET A 87 -1.51 -15.28 9.32
N ASP A 88 -1.00 -14.05 9.23
CA ASP A 88 0.12 -13.58 10.07
C ASP A 88 -0.28 -13.54 11.55
N LEU A 89 -1.44 -12.97 11.87
CA LEU A 89 -1.96 -12.92 13.24
C LEU A 89 -2.12 -14.33 13.84
N ASP A 90 -2.71 -15.26 13.09
CA ASP A 90 -2.87 -16.66 13.49
C ASP A 90 -1.51 -17.34 13.72
N TRP A 91 -0.54 -17.07 12.84
CA TRP A 91 0.81 -17.61 12.94
C TRP A 91 1.55 -17.13 14.20
N TYR A 92 1.42 -15.84 14.55
CA TYR A 92 1.99 -15.25 15.76
C TYR A 92 1.30 -15.80 17.02
N LYS A 93 -0.03 -15.92 16.99
CA LYS A 93 -0.82 -16.49 18.10
C LYS A 93 -0.43 -17.94 18.38
N ALA A 94 -0.34 -18.77 17.34
CA ALA A 94 0.04 -20.19 17.47
C ALA A 94 1.43 -20.40 18.08
N ARG A 95 2.29 -19.39 18.08
CA ARG A 95 3.64 -19.41 18.66
C ARG A 95 3.76 -18.68 19.99
N GLY A 96 2.66 -18.16 20.52
CA GLY A 96 2.66 -17.41 21.77
C GLY A 96 3.30 -16.02 21.66
N PHE A 97 3.42 -15.47 20.45
CA PHE A 97 3.98 -14.13 20.21
C PHE A 97 2.92 -13.02 20.21
N LEU A 98 1.64 -13.38 20.11
CA LEU A 98 0.51 -12.46 20.19
C LEU A 98 -0.26 -12.70 21.49
N MET A 99 -0.49 -11.62 22.26
CA MET A 99 -1.36 -11.68 23.44
C MET A 99 -2.81 -11.37 23.04
N GLY A 100 -3.72 -12.27 23.40
CA GLY A 100 -5.15 -12.14 23.11
C GLY A 100 -5.54 -12.58 21.69
N ASP A 101 -6.80 -12.30 21.35
CA ASP A 101 -7.43 -12.72 20.10
C ASP A 101 -7.69 -11.50 19.22
N LEU A 102 -6.65 -11.05 18.51
CA LEU A 102 -6.74 -9.96 17.53
C LEU A 102 -7.15 -10.54 16.16
N THR A 103 -8.16 -9.96 15.53
CA THR A 103 -8.53 -10.26 14.14
C THR A 103 -8.01 -9.19 13.18
N ALA A 104 -7.93 -9.51 11.89
CA ALA A 104 -7.51 -8.55 10.87
C ALA A 104 -8.43 -7.32 10.83
N GLU A 105 -9.73 -7.49 11.02
CA GLU A 105 -10.72 -6.39 11.04
C GLU A 105 -10.53 -5.45 12.24
N GLN A 106 -9.93 -5.93 13.33
CA GLN A 106 -9.58 -5.09 14.48
C GLN A 106 -8.24 -4.37 14.28
N ALA A 107 -7.36 -4.93 13.45
CA ALA A 107 -6.03 -4.39 13.17
C ALA A 107 -6.03 -3.37 12.01
N VAL A 108 -7.00 -3.46 11.09
CA VAL A 108 -7.04 -2.66 9.87
C VAL A 108 -8.23 -1.70 9.89
N ASP A 109 -7.94 -0.42 9.75
CA ASP A 109 -8.94 0.63 9.53
C ASP A 109 -8.90 1.08 8.06
N ASN A 110 -9.91 0.67 7.29
CA ASN A 110 -10.03 1.04 5.87
C ASN A 110 -10.72 2.39 5.65
N SER A 111 -11.21 3.07 6.70
CA SER A 111 -12.05 4.28 6.52
C SER A 111 -11.36 5.41 5.74
N TYR A 112 -10.03 5.52 5.83
CA TYR A 112 -9.26 6.48 5.04
C TYR A 112 -9.09 6.06 3.58
N VAL A 113 -8.95 4.76 3.33
CA VAL A 113 -8.87 4.20 1.98
C VAL A 113 -10.22 4.36 1.30
N ASP A 114 -11.30 3.97 1.98
CA ASP A 114 -12.68 4.12 1.50
C ASP A 114 -12.97 5.59 1.14
N PHE A 115 -12.62 6.53 2.03
CA PHE A 115 -12.78 7.96 1.75
C PHE A 115 -12.05 8.41 0.47
N ALA A 116 -10.82 7.93 0.27
CA ALA A 116 -10.03 8.31 -0.88
C ALA A 116 -10.55 7.68 -2.17
N VAL A 117 -10.98 6.41 -2.14
CA VAL A 117 -11.59 5.73 -3.29
C VAL A 117 -12.93 6.35 -3.65
N ASP A 118 -13.77 6.70 -2.67
CA ASP A 118 -15.03 7.41 -2.90
C ASP A 118 -14.82 8.75 -3.60
N LEU A 119 -13.74 9.46 -3.25
CA LEU A 119 -13.39 10.74 -3.87
C LEU A 119 -12.77 10.58 -5.27
N LEU A 120 -11.90 9.59 -5.45
CA LEU A 120 -11.10 9.42 -6.67
C LEU A 120 -11.75 8.49 -7.71
N GLY A 121 -12.83 7.78 -7.34
CA GLY A 121 -13.36 6.63 -8.08
C GLY A 121 -12.45 5.41 -7.96
N LYS A 122 -12.97 4.21 -8.26
CA LYS A 122 -12.16 2.99 -8.32
C LYS A 122 -11.19 3.05 -9.50
N TYR A 123 -10.00 2.49 -9.33
CA TYR A 123 -9.02 2.49 -10.40
C TYR A 123 -9.46 1.62 -11.59
N GLY A 124 -9.50 2.21 -12.79
CA GLY A 124 -9.83 1.52 -14.03
C GLY A 124 -11.33 1.44 -14.37
N GLU A 125 -12.21 2.02 -13.54
CA GLU A 125 -13.63 2.24 -13.85
C GLU A 125 -13.86 3.58 -14.57
#